data_AF-A0A5C5Z9U9-F1
#
_entry.id   AF-A0A5C5Z9U9-F1
#
_cell.length_a   1.000
_cell.length_b   1.000
_cell.length_c   1.000
_cell.angle_alpha   90.00
_cell.angle_beta   90.00
_cell.angle_gamma   90.00
#
_symmetry.space_group_name_H-M   'P 1'
#
loop_
_entity.id
_entity.type
_entity.pdbx_description
1 polymer ?
#
loop_
_entity_poly.entity_id
_entity_poly.type
_entity_poly.pdbx_seq_one_letter_code
_entity_poly.pdbx_strand_id
1 'polypeptide(L)'
;MVAIHYIIGFPPKAYPGEKTPAIAKLPMRFLLLCYLSLICTAGLAADLKLDQRPAQPSEWGYRPPDKSNSEVNPPNFSWRPQRGITQWEIQCAADSNFSTINYQADSIQYSVHTPSVAFPAGNCFWRYRGQNERGEFTQWSDVRRVSIAADALVMPMPSRDELVSRIPEQHPRLFLRPEDVPRLRQLAAGSMQTHFNSLVGTCEKLLRNPPPTKEPSKYGPNVDKKSEPWREIWWGNRNYTIRALDGAATLAFTRLIGGKDEYGALAKRILLECAKWDPKGATGYRYNDEAGMPYAYYFSRTYTFVNDLLSEDEKEICRKVMKIRGDEIFEHLSPRHLWSPYASHSNRAWHFLGEIGLAFHGEIEQADQWVWFATNVFFHSYPVWHGHRIKS
;
A
#
# COMPACT_ATOMS: atom_id res chain seq x y z
N MET A 1 3.87 32.14 -27.91
CA MET A 1 3.32 32.52 -29.23
C MET A 1 4.47 32.51 -30.23
N VAL A 2 4.60 31.46 -31.03
CA VAL A 2 5.69 31.28 -32.01
C VAL A 2 5.05 30.90 -33.35
N ALA A 3 5.50 31.56 -34.43
CA ALA A 3 4.83 31.54 -35.72
C ALA A 3 5.35 30.46 -36.68
N ILE A 4 4.45 30.01 -37.55
CA ILE A 4 4.72 29.20 -38.75
C ILE A 4 5.09 30.14 -39.92
N HIS A 5 5.92 29.70 -40.86
CA HIS A 5 5.99 29.99 -42.33
C HIS A 5 7.31 29.32 -42.84
N TYR A 6 7.38 28.45 -43.86
CA TYR A 6 7.32 28.65 -45.33
C TYR A 6 7.40 27.24 -46.04
N ILE A 7 7.30 27.03 -47.37
CA ILE A 7 6.24 27.36 -48.37
C ILE A 7 6.51 26.61 -49.72
N ILE A 8 5.48 26.13 -50.47
CA ILE A 8 5.46 25.77 -51.94
C ILE A 8 6.38 24.60 -52.41
N GLY A 9 6.13 23.77 -53.46
CA GLY A 9 4.94 23.53 -54.29
C GLY A 9 5.18 23.34 -55.82
N PHE A 10 5.23 22.08 -56.32
CA PHE A 10 4.89 21.61 -57.70
C PHE A 10 5.78 22.03 -58.94
N PRO A 11 5.61 21.47 -60.18
CA PRO A 11 5.12 20.15 -60.68
C PRO A 11 6.07 19.52 -61.78
N PRO A 12 5.64 18.93 -62.94
CA PRO A 12 5.24 17.52 -63.17
C PRO A 12 5.94 16.79 -64.37
N LYS A 13 5.62 15.50 -64.63
CA LYS A 13 5.67 14.84 -65.96
C LYS A 13 4.60 13.73 -66.12
N ALA A 14 4.19 13.44 -67.36
CA ALA A 14 3.32 12.32 -67.80
C ALA A 14 3.99 11.62 -69.03
N TYR A 15 3.46 10.67 -69.82
CA TYR A 15 2.13 10.11 -70.19
C TYR A 15 2.42 8.72 -70.88
N PRO A 16 1.52 7.99 -71.59
CA PRO A 16 0.05 7.73 -71.51
C PRO A 16 -0.30 6.20 -71.60
N GLY A 17 -1.59 5.83 -71.72
CA GLY A 17 -2.02 4.48 -72.15
C GLY A 17 -3.55 4.25 -72.11
N GLU A 18 -4.19 4.04 -73.26
CA GLU A 18 -5.66 4.01 -73.42
C GLU A 18 -6.31 2.61 -73.25
N LYS A 19 -7.60 2.57 -72.86
CA LYS A 19 -8.75 2.15 -73.72
C LYS A 19 -10.07 1.99 -72.95
N THR A 20 -11.13 2.64 -73.42
CA THR A 20 -12.54 2.30 -73.14
C THR A 20 -13.11 1.42 -74.26
N PRO A 21 -14.21 0.68 -74.01
CA PRO A 21 -15.36 0.90 -74.89
C PRO A 21 -16.76 0.78 -74.23
N ALA A 22 -17.72 1.41 -74.93
CA ALA A 22 -19.14 1.05 -75.08
C ALA A 22 -20.11 1.08 -73.89
N ILE A 23 -21.13 1.93 -74.04
CA ILE A 23 -22.38 1.98 -73.28
C ILE A 23 -23.42 1.07 -73.96
N ALA A 24 -24.16 0.27 -73.19
CA ALA A 24 -25.43 -0.33 -73.59
C ALA A 24 -26.59 0.27 -72.77
N LYS A 25 -27.77 0.41 -73.38
CA LYS A 25 -28.96 1.05 -72.77
C LYS A 25 -30.07 0.03 -72.43
N LEU A 26 -31.05 0.51 -71.64
CA LEU A 26 -32.35 -0.07 -71.24
C LEU A 26 -32.35 -1.07 -70.06
N PRO A 27 -33.46 -1.18 -69.28
CA PRO A 27 -34.44 -0.14 -68.95
C PRO A 27 -34.82 -0.03 -67.45
N MET A 28 -35.41 1.12 -67.14
CA MET A 28 -36.16 1.48 -65.92
C MET A 28 -36.99 0.36 -65.26
N ARG A 29 -36.72 0.08 -63.97
CA ARG A 29 -37.69 -0.05 -62.85
C ARG A 29 -37.00 -0.55 -61.57
N PHE A 30 -37.02 0.25 -60.50
CA PHE A 30 -37.49 -0.12 -59.16
C PHE A 30 -37.39 1.10 -58.23
N LEU A 31 -38.53 1.53 -57.65
CA LEU A 31 -38.48 2.35 -56.44
C LEU A 31 -38.06 1.43 -55.28
N LEU A 32 -37.15 1.90 -54.42
CA LEU A 32 -37.05 1.38 -53.06
C LEU A 32 -36.86 2.56 -52.10
N LEU A 33 -37.65 2.58 -51.03
CA LEU A 33 -37.74 3.71 -50.11
C LEU A 33 -36.47 3.84 -49.26
N CYS A 34 -35.91 5.05 -49.19
CA CYS A 34 -34.97 5.41 -48.13
C CYS A 34 -35.74 5.67 -46.83
N TYR A 35 -36.02 4.61 -46.06
CA TYR A 35 -36.36 4.75 -44.64
C TYR A 35 -35.06 4.85 -43.83
N LEU A 36 -34.70 6.05 -43.38
CA LEU A 36 -33.73 6.20 -42.28
C LEU A 36 -34.40 5.74 -40.99
N SER A 37 -34.26 4.45 -40.67
CA SER A 37 -34.41 3.99 -39.29
C SER A 37 -33.23 4.49 -38.47
N LEU A 38 -33.41 5.63 -37.79
CA LEU A 38 -32.49 6.08 -36.76
C LEU A 38 -32.60 5.11 -35.57
N ILE A 39 -31.84 4.01 -35.62
CA ILE A 39 -31.75 3.07 -34.52
C ILE A 39 -30.96 3.75 -33.41
N CYS A 40 -31.67 4.47 -32.54
CA CYS A 40 -31.21 4.74 -31.19
C CYS A 40 -31.10 3.40 -30.47
N THR A 41 -29.94 2.75 -30.59
CA THR A 41 -29.50 1.78 -29.59
C THR A 41 -29.22 2.55 -28.31
N ALA A 42 -30.29 2.84 -27.56
CA ALA A 42 -30.19 3.01 -26.13
C ALA A 42 -29.62 1.70 -25.59
N GLY A 43 -28.29 1.65 -25.46
CA GLY A 43 -27.62 0.53 -24.83
C GLY A 43 -28.18 0.44 -23.42
N LEU A 44 -28.97 -0.61 -23.17
CA LEU A 44 -29.43 -0.95 -21.83
C LEU A 44 -28.18 -1.11 -20.98
N ALA A 45 -27.86 -0.09 -20.19
CA ALA A 45 -26.80 -0.18 -19.21
C ALA A 45 -27.16 -1.33 -18.29
N ALA A 46 -26.37 -2.40 -18.32
CA ALA A 46 -26.58 -3.53 -17.44
C ALA A 46 -26.51 -3.01 -16.00
N ASP A 47 -27.60 -3.17 -15.24
CA ASP A 47 -27.72 -2.67 -13.88
C ASP A 47 -26.51 -3.12 -13.05
N LEU A 48 -25.91 -2.19 -12.31
CA LEU A 48 -24.63 -2.40 -11.63
C LEU A 48 -24.85 -3.29 -10.40
N LYS A 49 -24.96 -4.59 -10.65
CA LYS A 49 -25.31 -5.58 -9.64
C LYS A 49 -24.16 -5.79 -8.65
N LEU A 50 -24.49 -5.73 -7.36
CA LEU A 50 -23.56 -6.01 -6.27
C LEU A 50 -23.30 -7.53 -6.15
N ASP A 51 -22.03 -7.93 -6.08
CA ASP A 51 -21.59 -9.31 -5.88
C ASP A 51 -21.48 -9.65 -4.39
N GLN A 52 -22.59 -10.14 -3.83
CA GLN A 52 -22.72 -10.47 -2.42
C GLN A 52 -22.32 -11.90 -2.03
N ARG A 53 -21.64 -12.66 -2.91
CA ARG A 53 -21.32 -14.08 -2.65
C ARG A 53 -20.56 -14.29 -1.32
N PRO A 54 -20.76 -15.43 -0.62
CA PRO A 54 -19.96 -15.77 0.55
C PRO A 54 -18.46 -15.86 0.24
N ALA A 55 -17.65 -15.59 1.26
CA ALA A 55 -16.20 -15.80 1.20
C ALA A 55 -15.84 -17.27 1.00
N GLN A 56 -14.78 -17.50 0.25
CA GLN A 56 -14.10 -18.79 0.10
C GLN A 56 -13.12 -19.03 1.28
N PRO A 57 -12.61 -20.26 1.48
CA PRO A 57 -11.76 -20.60 2.64
C PRO A 57 -10.46 -19.80 2.80
N SER A 58 -10.01 -19.07 1.78
CA SER A 58 -8.84 -18.17 1.80
C SER A 58 -9.20 -16.68 1.74
N GLU A 59 -10.47 -16.35 2.00
CA GLU A 59 -11.00 -15.00 2.02
C GLU A 59 -11.50 -14.62 3.43
N TRP A 60 -11.39 -13.34 3.80
CA TRP A 60 -11.66 -12.85 5.15
C TRP A 60 -13.15 -12.88 5.52
N GLY A 61 -14.01 -12.65 4.54
CA GLY A 61 -15.47 -12.71 4.69
C GLY A 61 -16.10 -11.46 5.27
N TYR A 62 -17.44 -11.49 5.33
CA TYR A 62 -18.21 -10.42 5.94
C TYR A 62 -17.91 -10.35 7.44
N ARG A 63 -17.47 -9.17 7.89
CA ARG A 63 -17.29 -8.86 9.31
C ARG A 63 -18.06 -7.59 9.66
N PRO A 64 -18.70 -7.53 10.83
CA PRO A 64 -19.08 -8.67 11.67
C PRO A 64 -19.97 -9.67 10.90
N PRO A 65 -19.93 -10.98 11.20
CA PRO A 65 -20.87 -11.94 10.61
C PRO A 65 -22.32 -11.57 10.92
N ASP A 66 -23.26 -11.93 10.03
CA ASP A 66 -24.68 -11.65 10.29
C ASP A 66 -25.15 -12.35 11.58
N LYS A 67 -25.89 -11.61 12.40
CA LYS A 67 -26.41 -11.99 13.73
C LYS A 67 -25.34 -12.33 14.77
N SER A 68 -24.09 -11.88 14.60
CA SER A 68 -23.06 -12.02 15.63
C SER A 68 -23.19 -10.99 16.75
N ASN A 69 -22.46 -11.22 17.85
CA ASN A 69 -22.15 -10.19 18.84
C ASN A 69 -20.80 -9.52 18.46
N SER A 70 -20.56 -8.30 18.93
CA SER A 70 -19.28 -7.60 18.87
C SER A 70 -18.78 -7.25 20.26
N GLU A 71 -17.56 -7.69 20.58
CA GLU A 71 -16.83 -7.36 21.81
C GLU A 71 -16.01 -6.06 21.67
N VAL A 72 -16.04 -5.43 20.49
CA VAL A 72 -15.40 -4.14 20.19
C VAL A 72 -16.43 -3.13 19.65
N ASN A 73 -16.18 -1.85 19.90
CA ASN A 73 -17.08 -0.75 19.55
C ASN A 73 -16.26 0.46 19.02
N PRO A 74 -16.51 0.96 17.80
CA PRO A 74 -17.44 0.43 16.81
C PRO A 74 -16.98 -0.93 16.25
N PRO A 75 -17.86 -1.69 15.59
CA PRO A 75 -17.46 -2.91 14.89
C PRO A 75 -16.59 -2.58 13.66
N ASN A 76 -15.62 -3.44 13.38
CA ASN A 76 -14.75 -3.31 12.20
C ASN A 76 -15.46 -3.99 11.01
N PHE A 77 -15.94 -3.20 10.05
CA PHE A 77 -16.73 -3.70 8.92
C PHE A 77 -15.85 -4.20 7.79
N SER A 78 -16.23 -5.31 7.18
CA SER A 78 -15.60 -5.88 5.98
C SER A 78 -16.67 -6.47 5.08
N TRP A 79 -16.55 -6.22 3.79
CA TRP A 79 -17.44 -6.76 2.77
C TRP A 79 -16.66 -7.17 1.52
N ARG A 80 -17.35 -7.84 0.61
CA ARG A 80 -16.73 -8.41 -0.58
C ARG A 80 -16.33 -7.31 -1.57
N PRO A 81 -15.05 -7.24 -1.99
CA PRO A 81 -14.63 -6.32 -3.04
C PRO A 81 -15.18 -6.74 -4.41
N GLN A 82 -15.38 -5.77 -5.30
CA GLN A 82 -15.92 -6.00 -6.63
C GLN A 82 -15.14 -5.20 -7.68
N ARG A 83 -14.74 -5.86 -8.76
CA ARG A 83 -14.06 -5.22 -9.90
C ARG A 83 -14.99 -4.19 -10.54
N GLY A 84 -14.47 -2.99 -10.81
CA GLY A 84 -15.23 -1.87 -11.38
C GLY A 84 -15.94 -0.99 -10.36
N ILE A 85 -15.88 -1.35 -9.06
CA ILE A 85 -16.23 -0.45 -7.96
C ILE A 85 -14.96 0.27 -7.50
N THR A 86 -15.02 1.60 -7.38
CA THR A 86 -13.90 2.46 -6.97
C THR A 86 -14.10 3.12 -5.62
N GLN A 87 -15.36 3.27 -5.19
CA GLN A 87 -15.73 3.81 -3.88
C GLN A 87 -16.88 3.00 -3.28
N TRP A 88 -17.02 3.06 -1.96
CA TRP A 88 -18.08 2.41 -1.22
C TRP A 88 -18.78 3.40 -0.27
N GLU A 89 -20.03 3.10 0.02
CA GLU A 89 -20.82 3.76 1.05
C GLU A 89 -21.36 2.72 2.02
N ILE A 90 -21.34 3.03 3.31
CA ILE A 90 -21.91 2.22 4.39
C ILE A 90 -22.91 3.04 5.20
N GLN A 91 -24.01 2.40 5.60
CA GLN A 91 -24.98 2.94 6.55
C GLN A 91 -25.15 1.96 7.71
N CYS A 92 -25.25 2.52 8.93
CA CYS A 92 -25.58 1.80 10.15
C CYS A 92 -26.79 2.45 10.83
N ALA A 93 -27.74 1.64 11.30
CA ALA A 93 -29.00 2.06 11.91
C ALA A 93 -29.37 1.18 13.12
N ALA A 94 -30.27 1.68 13.97
CA ALA A 94 -30.83 0.90 15.08
C ALA A 94 -31.91 -0.11 14.64
N ASP A 95 -32.46 0.04 13.43
CA ASP A 95 -33.54 -0.78 12.87
C ASP A 95 -33.21 -1.32 11.47
N SER A 96 -33.82 -2.44 11.08
CA SER A 96 -33.58 -3.10 9.79
C SER A 96 -34.12 -2.35 8.58
N ASN A 97 -35.04 -1.40 8.79
CA ASN A 97 -35.63 -0.61 7.71
C ASN A 97 -34.81 0.66 7.42
N PHE A 98 -33.79 0.95 8.24
CA PHE A 98 -32.98 2.16 8.17
C PHE A 98 -33.84 3.43 8.32
N SER A 99 -34.81 3.37 9.23
CA SER A 99 -35.77 4.45 9.51
C SER A 99 -35.07 5.70 10.05
N THR A 100 -33.98 5.51 10.80
CA THR A 100 -33.02 6.55 11.18
C THR A 100 -31.61 6.03 10.97
N ILE A 101 -30.78 6.79 10.26
CA ILE A 101 -29.36 6.48 10.07
C ILE A 101 -28.58 7.00 11.28
N ASN A 102 -27.98 6.09 12.05
CA ASN A 102 -27.16 6.45 13.21
C ASN A 102 -25.73 6.82 12.81
N TYR A 103 -25.24 6.21 11.73
CA TYR A 103 -23.92 6.47 11.17
C TYR A 103 -23.92 6.21 9.66
N GLN A 104 -23.23 7.05 8.91
CA GLN A 104 -22.97 6.89 7.48
C GLN A 104 -21.55 7.32 7.17
N ALA A 105 -20.94 6.63 6.20
CA ALA A 105 -19.73 7.08 5.53
C ALA A 105 -19.80 6.73 4.05
N ASP A 106 -19.33 7.65 3.21
CA ASP A 106 -19.21 7.52 1.76
C ASP A 106 -17.75 7.69 1.33
N SER A 107 -17.49 7.64 0.01
CA SER A 107 -16.16 7.75 -0.60
C SER A 107 -15.09 6.80 -0.04
N ILE A 108 -15.51 5.68 0.55
CA ILE A 108 -14.63 4.72 1.19
C ILE A 108 -13.85 3.97 0.09
N GLN A 109 -12.52 4.09 0.10
CA GLN A 109 -11.65 3.53 -0.95
C GLN A 109 -11.49 2.00 -0.90
N TYR A 110 -11.78 1.39 0.24
CA TYR A 110 -11.53 -0.03 0.51
C TYR A 110 -12.83 -0.78 0.81
N SER A 111 -12.82 -2.11 0.66
CA SER A 111 -13.97 -2.97 1.04
C SER A 111 -14.01 -3.28 2.53
N VAL A 112 -13.56 -2.33 3.35
CA VAL A 112 -13.48 -2.38 4.81
C VAL A 112 -13.70 -0.97 5.37
N HIS A 113 -14.24 -0.86 6.58
CA HIS A 113 -14.42 0.41 7.27
C HIS A 113 -14.55 0.24 8.78
N THR A 114 -13.81 1.04 9.55
CA THR A 114 -14.01 1.17 10.99
C THR A 114 -14.39 2.62 11.28
N PRO A 115 -15.56 2.90 11.85
CA PRO A 115 -15.95 4.26 12.22
C PRO A 115 -14.98 4.91 13.22
N SER A 116 -14.91 6.25 13.16
CA SER A 116 -14.18 7.08 14.14
C SER A 116 -14.98 7.38 15.41
N VAL A 117 -16.20 6.87 15.51
CA VAL A 117 -17.13 7.08 16.63
C VAL A 117 -17.67 5.75 17.14
N ALA A 118 -17.78 5.61 18.45
CA ALA A 118 -18.45 4.48 19.07
C ALA A 118 -19.97 4.58 18.91
N PHE A 119 -20.65 3.42 18.85
CA PHE A 119 -22.10 3.33 18.75
C PHE A 119 -22.73 3.01 20.13
N PRO A 120 -24.02 3.31 20.35
CA PRO A 120 -24.77 2.78 21.48
C PRO A 120 -24.75 1.24 21.50
N ALA A 121 -24.76 0.65 22.70
CA ALA A 121 -24.90 -0.80 22.86
C ALA A 121 -26.27 -1.30 22.38
N GLY A 122 -26.35 -2.57 21.96
CA GLY A 122 -27.55 -3.18 21.39
C GLY A 122 -27.42 -3.48 19.90
N ASN A 123 -28.54 -3.55 19.18
CA ASN A 123 -28.55 -3.93 17.76
C ASN A 123 -28.06 -2.78 16.86
N CYS A 124 -27.10 -3.10 16.00
CA CYS A 124 -26.69 -2.29 14.86
C CYS A 124 -26.98 -3.07 13.58
N PHE A 125 -27.85 -2.53 12.73
CA PHE A 125 -28.12 -3.02 11.38
C PHE A 125 -27.25 -2.25 10.40
N TRP A 126 -26.58 -2.94 9.48
CA TRP A 126 -25.68 -2.32 8.51
C TRP A 126 -25.90 -2.84 7.09
N ARG A 127 -25.67 -1.95 6.13
CA ARG A 127 -25.71 -2.21 4.69
C ARG A 127 -24.67 -1.36 3.97
N TYR A 128 -24.21 -1.83 2.82
CA TYR A 128 -23.22 -1.14 2.00
C TYR A 128 -23.63 -1.11 0.53
N ARG A 129 -23.08 -0.20 -0.27
CA ARG A 129 -23.21 -0.18 -1.73
C ARG A 129 -21.90 0.28 -2.38
N GLY A 130 -21.66 -0.17 -3.60
CA GLY A 130 -20.50 0.26 -4.39
C GLY A 130 -20.86 1.40 -5.35
N GLN A 131 -19.88 2.22 -5.70
CA GLN A 131 -19.95 3.20 -6.78
C GLN A 131 -18.83 2.92 -7.81
N ASN A 132 -19.14 3.04 -9.10
CA ASN A 132 -18.14 2.88 -10.16
C ASN A 132 -17.54 4.23 -10.62
N GLU A 133 -16.58 4.17 -11.55
CA GLU A 133 -15.91 5.34 -12.16
C GLU A 133 -16.84 6.34 -12.84
N ARG A 134 -18.06 5.93 -13.23
CA ARG A 134 -19.09 6.81 -13.82
C ARG A 134 -19.99 7.46 -12.76
N GLY A 135 -19.76 7.19 -11.49
CA GLY A 135 -20.59 7.65 -10.37
C GLY A 135 -21.87 6.84 -10.16
N GLU A 136 -22.08 5.76 -10.92
CA GLU A 136 -23.26 4.90 -10.80
C GLU A 136 -23.13 4.01 -9.56
N PHE A 137 -24.20 3.94 -8.76
CA PHE A 137 -24.26 3.12 -7.56
C PHE A 137 -24.86 1.74 -7.81
N THR A 138 -24.39 0.73 -7.09
CA THR A 138 -25.12 -0.52 -6.93
C THR A 138 -26.39 -0.29 -6.11
N GLN A 139 -27.34 -1.23 -6.21
CA GLN A 139 -28.33 -1.41 -5.14
C GLN A 139 -27.63 -1.67 -3.79
N TRP A 140 -28.31 -1.35 -2.69
CA TRP A 140 -27.84 -1.68 -1.35
C TRP A 140 -27.68 -3.18 -1.16
N SER A 141 -26.70 -3.57 -0.34
CA SER A 141 -26.49 -4.93 0.11
C SER A 141 -27.66 -5.46 0.92
N ASP A 142 -27.67 -6.78 1.11
CA ASP A 142 -28.48 -7.43 2.12
C ASP A 142 -28.18 -6.81 3.49
N VAL A 143 -29.21 -6.64 4.31
CA VAL A 143 -29.08 -6.07 5.65
C VAL A 143 -28.48 -7.10 6.58
N ARG A 144 -27.39 -6.73 7.26
CA ARG A 144 -26.71 -7.57 8.27
C ARG A 144 -26.89 -6.96 9.65
N ARG A 145 -27.03 -7.79 10.69
CA ARG A 145 -27.17 -7.33 12.09
C ARG A 145 -25.97 -7.74 12.93
N VAL A 146 -25.46 -6.84 13.75
CA VAL A 146 -24.53 -7.14 14.84
C VAL A 146 -25.06 -6.60 16.16
N SER A 147 -24.89 -7.33 17.25
CA SER A 147 -25.21 -6.88 18.62
C SER A 147 -23.95 -6.37 19.31
N ILE A 148 -23.90 -5.09 19.65
CA ILE A 148 -22.76 -4.48 20.38
C ILE A 148 -22.98 -4.70 21.87
N ALA A 149 -22.00 -5.32 22.54
CA ALA A 149 -22.08 -5.59 23.97
C ALA A 149 -22.02 -4.28 24.79
N ALA A 150 -22.63 -4.28 25.98
CA ALA A 150 -22.66 -3.10 26.86
C ALA A 150 -21.27 -2.75 27.42
N ASP A 151 -20.39 -3.74 27.50
CA ASP A 151 -19.00 -3.72 27.95
C ASP A 151 -18.00 -3.86 26.78
N ALA A 152 -18.44 -3.68 25.53
CA ALA A 152 -17.58 -3.77 24.35
C ALA A 152 -16.43 -2.74 24.40
N LEU A 153 -15.22 -3.20 24.11
CA LEU A 153 -14.00 -2.38 24.14
C LEU A 153 -14.10 -1.24 23.11
N VAL A 154 -14.04 0.00 23.59
CA VAL A 154 -14.10 1.19 22.74
C VAL A 154 -12.76 1.38 22.03
N MET A 155 -12.75 1.13 20.72
CA MET A 155 -11.56 1.19 19.85
C MET A 155 -11.93 1.76 18.46
N PRO A 156 -12.34 3.05 18.36
CA PRO A 156 -12.57 3.70 17.08
C PRO A 156 -11.26 3.83 16.28
N MET A 157 -11.38 3.78 14.96
CA MET A 157 -10.27 4.08 14.05
C MET A 157 -10.24 5.59 13.80
N PRO A 158 -9.13 6.30 14.04
CA PRO A 158 -9.04 7.72 13.74
C PRO A 158 -9.28 7.97 12.24
N SER A 159 -9.79 9.16 11.90
CA SER A 159 -9.92 9.54 10.49
C SER A 159 -8.55 9.55 9.80
N ARG A 160 -8.52 9.50 8.46
CA ARG A 160 -7.24 9.57 7.72
C ARG A 160 -6.45 10.82 8.11
N ASP A 161 -7.11 11.97 8.13
CA ASP A 161 -6.47 13.26 8.40
C ASP A 161 -5.98 13.36 9.85
N GLU A 162 -6.76 12.84 10.81
CA GLU A 162 -6.37 12.73 12.21
C GLU A 162 -5.20 11.75 12.42
N LEU A 163 -5.17 10.64 11.70
CA LEU A 163 -4.06 9.68 11.74
C LEU A 163 -2.77 10.30 11.21
N VAL A 164 -2.85 10.97 10.05
CA VAL A 164 -1.69 11.58 9.39
C VAL A 164 -1.16 12.77 10.19
N SER A 165 -2.03 13.65 10.71
CA SER A 165 -1.63 14.79 11.56
C SER A 165 -0.97 14.42 12.91
N ARG A 166 -1.01 13.14 13.32
CA ARG A 166 -0.28 12.64 14.50
C ARG A 166 1.18 12.26 14.20
N ILE A 167 1.55 12.15 12.93
CA ILE A 167 2.92 11.88 12.48
C ILE A 167 3.77 13.15 12.69
N PRO A 168 4.94 13.08 13.35
CA PRO A 168 5.79 14.25 13.51
C PRO A 168 6.35 14.77 12.19
N GLU A 169 6.28 16.08 11.98
CA GLU A 169 6.95 16.79 10.87
C GLU A 169 8.47 16.55 10.86
N GLN A 170 9.08 16.46 12.06
CA GLN A 170 10.51 16.24 12.23
C GLN A 170 10.85 14.76 12.41
N HIS A 171 12.07 14.41 12.04
CA HIS A 171 12.65 13.10 12.35
C HIS A 171 13.21 13.06 13.78
N PRO A 172 13.31 11.88 14.41
CA PRO A 172 12.89 10.55 13.93
C PRO A 172 11.37 10.29 14.01
N ARG A 173 10.89 9.37 13.15
CA ARG A 173 9.46 8.99 13.03
C ARG A 173 9.15 7.50 13.29
N LEU A 174 10.16 6.67 13.60
CA LEU A 174 9.99 5.22 13.86
C LEU A 174 10.48 4.83 15.26
N PHE A 175 9.69 4.00 15.96
CA PHE A 175 9.82 3.56 17.36
C PHE A 175 9.81 4.63 18.45
N LEU A 176 10.21 5.86 18.13
CA LEU A 176 10.30 7.00 19.03
C LEU A 176 10.01 8.29 18.28
N ARG A 177 9.61 9.33 19.01
CA ARG A 177 9.26 10.65 18.47
C ARG A 177 10.43 11.64 18.67
N PRO A 178 10.49 12.77 17.95
CA PRO A 178 11.58 13.75 18.13
C PRO A 178 11.72 14.26 19.56
N GLU A 179 10.58 14.48 20.24
CA GLU A 179 10.50 14.91 21.63
C GLU A 179 11.02 13.86 22.65
N ASP A 180 11.14 12.58 22.28
CA ASP A 180 11.73 11.54 23.14
C ASP A 180 13.26 11.57 23.18
N VAL A 181 13.93 12.11 22.16
CA VAL A 181 15.38 12.01 22.01
C VAL A 181 16.17 12.58 23.21
N PRO A 182 15.82 13.76 23.79
CA PRO A 182 16.48 14.27 24.99
C PRO A 182 16.34 13.34 26.20
N ARG A 183 15.16 12.74 26.40
CA ARG A 183 14.89 11.77 27.48
C ARG A 183 15.69 10.48 27.27
N LEU A 184 15.80 10.00 26.04
CA LEU A 184 16.60 8.81 25.71
C LEU A 184 18.10 9.05 25.94
N ARG A 185 18.62 10.24 25.64
CA ARG A 185 20.01 10.65 25.96
C ARG A 185 20.27 10.63 27.47
N GLN A 186 19.34 11.15 28.27
CA GLN A 186 19.45 11.12 29.74
C GLN A 186 19.44 9.68 30.29
N LEU A 187 18.57 8.82 29.76
CA LEU A 187 18.54 7.40 30.14
C LEU A 187 19.83 6.67 29.74
N ALA A 188 20.35 6.91 28.53
CA ALA A 188 21.60 6.34 28.03
C ALA A 188 22.82 6.78 28.86
N ALA A 189 22.86 8.02 29.35
CA ALA A 189 23.90 8.49 30.26
C ALA A 189 23.75 7.95 31.70
N GLY A 190 22.51 7.65 32.13
CA GLY A 190 22.16 7.25 33.49
C GLY A 190 21.68 5.79 33.62
N SER A 191 20.41 5.60 33.96
CA SER A 191 19.86 4.30 34.38
C SER A 191 19.88 3.19 33.31
N MET A 192 20.08 3.52 32.03
CA MET A 192 20.22 2.56 30.94
C MET A 192 21.66 2.49 30.37
N GLN A 193 22.66 3.06 31.06
CA GLN A 193 24.05 3.10 30.60
C GLN A 193 24.62 1.73 30.23
N THR A 194 24.28 0.65 30.95
CA THR A 194 24.71 -0.72 30.61
C THR A 194 24.19 -1.17 29.23
N HIS A 195 22.93 -0.83 28.89
CA HIS A 195 22.35 -1.14 27.58
C HIS A 195 22.99 -0.27 26.48
N PHE A 196 23.18 1.02 26.75
CA PHE A 196 23.85 1.93 25.83
C PHE A 196 25.30 1.51 25.55
N ASN A 197 26.06 1.07 26.56
CA ASN A 197 27.41 0.55 26.40
C ASN A 197 27.46 -0.73 25.53
N SER A 198 26.40 -1.55 25.53
CA SER A 198 26.27 -2.70 24.62
C SER A 198 26.06 -2.28 23.17
N LEU A 199 25.26 -1.22 22.94
CA LEU A 199 25.09 -0.60 21.62
C LEU A 199 26.41 0.01 21.12
N VAL A 200 27.12 0.77 21.97
CA VAL A 200 28.46 1.31 21.71
C VAL A 200 29.44 0.18 21.34
N GLY A 201 29.50 -0.90 22.12
CA GLY A 201 30.35 -2.06 21.83
C GLY A 201 29.99 -2.80 20.54
N THR A 202 28.77 -2.63 20.02
CA THR A 202 28.34 -3.12 18.69
C THR A 202 28.78 -2.15 17.59
N CYS A 203 28.62 -0.85 17.81
CA CYS A 203 29.07 0.20 16.89
C CYS A 203 30.59 0.20 16.68
N GLU A 204 31.38 -0.02 17.74
CA GLU A 204 32.84 -0.16 17.65
C GLU A 204 33.28 -1.36 16.79
N LYS A 205 32.53 -2.46 16.81
CA LYS A 205 32.78 -3.62 15.93
C LYS A 205 32.45 -3.27 14.47
N LEU A 206 31.36 -2.54 14.24
CA LEU A 206 30.93 -2.08 12.92
C LEU A 206 31.87 -1.01 12.33
N LEU A 207 32.44 -0.10 13.14
CA LEU A 207 33.50 0.82 12.70
C LEU A 207 34.76 0.05 12.27
N ARG A 208 35.19 -0.93 13.06
CA ARG A 208 36.40 -1.71 12.81
C ARG A 208 36.28 -2.63 11.58
N ASN A 209 35.10 -3.20 11.37
CA ASN A 209 34.81 -4.06 10.22
C ASN A 209 33.43 -3.70 9.62
N PRO A 210 33.36 -2.63 8.81
CA PRO A 210 32.10 -2.20 8.20
C PRO A 210 31.46 -3.29 7.35
N PRO A 211 30.12 -3.42 7.38
CA PRO A 211 29.45 -4.34 6.47
C PRO A 211 29.71 -3.92 5.02
N PRO A 212 29.95 -4.87 4.10
CA PRO A 212 30.09 -4.56 2.69
C PRO A 212 28.73 -4.15 2.11
N THR A 213 28.78 -3.25 1.14
CA THR A 213 27.63 -2.52 0.57
C THR A 213 27.58 -2.60 -0.96
N LYS A 214 28.38 -3.49 -1.57
CA LYS A 214 28.24 -3.83 -2.98
C LYS A 214 26.86 -4.47 -3.20
N GLU A 215 26.21 -4.16 -4.31
CA GLU A 215 24.91 -4.75 -4.62
C GLU A 215 24.97 -6.29 -4.61
N PRO A 216 24.03 -6.98 -3.92
CA PRO A 216 23.96 -8.44 -3.92
C PRO A 216 23.71 -9.04 -5.32
N SER A 217 24.18 -10.27 -5.53
CA SER A 217 24.05 -10.95 -6.82
C SER A 217 22.61 -11.40 -7.10
N LYS A 218 22.19 -11.27 -8.37
CA LYS A 218 21.00 -11.96 -8.91
C LYS A 218 21.29 -13.47 -9.09
N TYR A 219 20.26 -14.30 -9.14
CA TYR A 219 20.38 -15.73 -9.50
C TYR A 219 21.06 -15.88 -10.87
N GLY A 220 21.95 -16.87 -11.01
CA GLY A 220 22.55 -17.23 -12.30
C GLY A 220 21.53 -17.89 -13.26
N PRO A 221 21.84 -17.96 -14.57
CA PRO A 221 20.90 -18.47 -15.58
C PRO A 221 20.48 -19.93 -15.38
N ASN A 222 21.31 -20.73 -14.71
CA ASN A 222 21.11 -22.17 -14.51
C ASN A 222 20.79 -22.51 -13.04
N VAL A 223 20.19 -21.58 -12.27
CA VAL A 223 19.85 -21.78 -10.86
C VAL A 223 18.39 -22.20 -10.71
N ASP A 224 18.15 -23.50 -10.53
CA ASP A 224 16.81 -24.05 -10.34
C ASP A 224 16.16 -23.57 -9.04
N LYS A 225 14.86 -23.21 -9.11
CA LYS A 225 14.11 -22.74 -7.95
C LYS A 225 14.02 -23.84 -6.87
N LYS A 226 14.33 -23.49 -5.61
CA LYS A 226 14.46 -24.40 -4.45
C LYS A 226 15.69 -25.32 -4.46
N SER A 227 16.62 -25.20 -5.42
CA SER A 227 17.94 -25.84 -5.31
C SER A 227 18.77 -25.24 -4.17
N GLU A 228 19.87 -25.91 -3.81
CA GLU A 228 20.83 -25.36 -2.84
C GLU A 228 21.44 -24.03 -3.30
N PRO A 229 21.97 -23.87 -4.54
CA PRO A 229 22.42 -22.56 -5.05
C PRO A 229 21.34 -21.48 -5.02
N TRP A 230 20.07 -21.85 -5.24
CA TRP A 230 18.96 -20.91 -5.09
C TRP A 230 18.79 -20.47 -3.63
N ARG A 231 18.85 -21.41 -2.67
CA ARG A 231 18.71 -21.13 -1.24
C ARG A 231 19.87 -20.29 -0.71
N GLU A 232 21.09 -20.56 -1.16
CA GLU A 232 22.29 -19.78 -0.84
C GLU A 232 22.14 -18.32 -1.27
N ILE A 233 21.69 -18.04 -2.50
CA ILE A 233 21.46 -16.67 -2.97
C ILE A 233 20.24 -16.03 -2.27
N TRP A 234 19.14 -16.78 -2.12
CA TRP A 234 17.90 -16.29 -1.51
C TRP A 234 18.11 -15.86 -0.05
N TRP A 235 18.64 -16.75 0.79
CA TRP A 235 18.90 -16.50 2.21
C TRP A 235 20.19 -15.70 2.43
N GLY A 236 21.20 -15.86 1.57
CA GLY A 236 22.43 -15.09 1.59
C GLY A 236 22.17 -13.61 1.33
N ASN A 237 21.39 -13.25 0.32
CA ASN A 237 21.01 -11.86 0.03
C ASN A 237 20.18 -11.26 1.18
N ARG A 238 19.32 -12.04 1.84
CA ARG A 238 18.63 -11.62 3.07
C ARG A 238 19.63 -11.26 4.18
N ASN A 239 20.53 -12.17 4.53
CA ASN A 239 21.50 -11.95 5.62
C ASN A 239 22.49 -10.82 5.29
N TYR A 240 22.88 -10.68 4.02
CA TYR A 240 23.71 -9.58 3.54
C TYR A 240 23.00 -8.23 3.73
N THR A 241 21.73 -8.15 3.32
CA THR A 241 20.90 -6.93 3.43
C THR A 241 20.69 -6.53 4.88
N ILE A 242 20.38 -7.50 5.76
CA ILE A 242 20.27 -7.26 7.21
C ILE A 242 21.59 -6.73 7.75
N ARG A 243 22.71 -7.44 7.53
CA ARG A 243 24.02 -7.03 8.08
C ARG A 243 24.43 -5.61 7.67
N ALA A 244 24.08 -5.18 6.46
CA ALA A 244 24.28 -3.80 6.02
C ALA A 244 23.34 -2.82 6.74
N LEU A 245 22.02 -2.96 6.56
CA LEU A 245 21.06 -1.93 6.94
C LEU A 245 20.66 -1.98 8.43
N ASP A 246 20.65 -3.14 9.08
CA ASP A 246 20.50 -3.26 10.55
C ASP A 246 21.73 -2.70 11.27
N GLY A 247 22.92 -2.94 10.71
CA GLY A 247 24.17 -2.34 11.17
C GLY A 247 24.11 -0.81 11.07
N ALA A 248 23.63 -0.28 9.93
CA ALA A 248 23.44 1.16 9.75
C ALA A 248 22.38 1.74 10.69
N ALA A 249 21.24 1.06 10.89
CA ALA A 249 20.20 1.50 11.81
C ALA A 249 20.70 1.51 13.27
N THR A 250 21.48 0.51 13.67
CA THR A 250 22.12 0.42 14.99
C THR A 250 23.11 1.55 15.21
N LEU A 251 23.99 1.81 14.24
CA LEU A 251 24.95 2.92 14.26
C LEU A 251 24.24 4.28 14.37
N ALA A 252 23.21 4.50 13.55
CA ALA A 252 22.42 5.72 13.52
C ALA A 252 21.69 5.97 14.84
N PHE A 253 20.95 4.98 15.35
CA PHE A 253 20.24 5.08 16.61
C PHE A 253 21.19 5.34 17.79
N THR A 254 22.33 4.61 17.84
CA THR A 254 23.31 4.78 18.92
C THR A 254 23.90 6.19 18.91
N ARG A 255 24.24 6.74 17.72
CA ARG A 255 24.67 8.14 17.58
C ARG A 255 23.59 9.11 18.07
N LEU A 256 22.35 8.93 17.61
CA LEU A 256 21.23 9.80 17.94
C LEU A 256 21.02 9.97 19.46
N ILE A 257 21.22 8.90 20.23
CA ILE A 257 21.04 8.89 21.70
C ILE A 257 22.32 9.16 22.52
N GLY A 258 23.42 9.62 21.88
CA GLY A 258 24.64 10.07 22.57
C GLY A 258 25.92 9.31 22.20
N GLY A 259 25.88 8.44 21.19
CA GLY A 259 27.07 7.82 20.59
C GLY A 259 27.90 8.79 19.77
N LYS A 260 29.07 8.32 19.31
CA LYS A 260 30.02 9.16 18.56
C LYS A 260 29.50 9.51 17.16
N ASP A 261 29.91 10.66 16.62
CA ASP A 261 29.50 11.10 15.28
C ASP A 261 30.04 10.20 14.16
N GLU A 262 31.17 9.50 14.35
CA GLU A 262 31.68 8.51 13.38
C GLU A 262 30.68 7.37 13.15
N TYR A 263 29.85 7.02 14.14
CA TYR A 263 28.77 6.04 13.94
C TYR A 263 27.73 6.58 12.96
N GLY A 264 27.32 7.84 13.11
CA GLY A 264 26.39 8.52 12.21
C GLY A 264 26.95 8.66 10.80
N ALA A 265 28.24 9.01 10.68
CA ALA A 265 28.93 9.08 9.39
C ALA A 265 28.99 7.72 8.67
N LEU A 266 29.29 6.63 9.39
CA LEU A 266 29.27 5.28 8.82
C LEU A 266 27.85 4.82 8.45
N ALA A 267 26.85 5.09 9.29
CA ALA A 267 25.45 4.77 9.00
C ALA A 267 24.96 5.48 7.73
N LYS A 268 25.23 6.79 7.61
CA LYS A 268 24.96 7.60 6.42
C LYS A 268 25.64 7.04 5.17
N ARG A 269 26.93 6.67 5.26
CA ARG A 269 27.66 6.04 4.15
C ARG A 269 26.98 4.75 3.68
N ILE A 270 26.66 3.84 4.60
CA ILE A 270 26.00 2.57 4.28
C ILE A 270 24.62 2.81 3.65
N LEU A 271 23.82 3.71 4.21
CA LEU A 271 22.51 4.09 3.67
C LEU A 271 22.60 4.53 2.21
N LEU A 272 23.50 5.46 1.90
CA LEU A 272 23.65 6.04 0.56
C LEU A 272 24.35 5.09 -0.43
N GLU A 273 25.15 4.13 0.04
CA GLU A 273 25.67 3.05 -0.80
C GLU A 273 24.58 2.00 -1.12
N CYS A 274 23.78 1.60 -0.13
CA CYS A 274 22.63 0.70 -0.32
C CYS A 274 21.51 1.35 -1.16
N ALA A 275 21.36 2.68 -1.14
CA ALA A 275 20.40 3.41 -1.96
C ALA A 275 20.68 3.31 -3.46
N LYS A 276 21.90 2.93 -3.86
CA LYS A 276 22.33 2.76 -5.26
C LYS A 276 22.01 1.37 -5.83
N TRP A 277 21.58 0.42 -5.00
CA TRP A 277 21.20 -0.93 -5.45
C TRP A 277 19.94 -0.86 -6.31
N ASP A 278 19.85 -1.65 -7.39
CA ASP A 278 18.64 -1.75 -8.22
C ASP A 278 17.40 -2.03 -7.33
N PRO A 279 16.40 -1.13 -7.28
CA PRO A 279 15.24 -1.28 -6.41
C PRO A 279 14.37 -2.49 -6.77
N LYS A 280 14.45 -2.96 -8.03
CA LYS A 280 13.80 -4.18 -8.53
C LYS A 280 14.83 -5.31 -8.73
N GLY A 281 15.99 -5.17 -8.11
CA GLY A 281 17.16 -6.02 -8.29
C GLY A 281 17.17 -7.25 -7.38
N ALA A 282 18.37 -7.69 -7.00
CA ALA A 282 18.59 -8.88 -6.17
C ALA A 282 17.93 -8.80 -4.77
N THR A 283 17.55 -7.58 -4.36
CA THR A 283 16.86 -7.23 -3.11
C THR A 283 15.50 -6.56 -3.36
N GLY A 284 14.95 -6.63 -4.59
CA GLY A 284 13.59 -6.19 -4.88
C GLY A 284 12.56 -7.10 -4.22
N TYR A 285 11.45 -6.56 -3.75
CA TYR A 285 10.42 -7.31 -3.02
C TYR A 285 9.76 -8.38 -3.91
N ARG A 286 9.55 -8.11 -5.21
CA ARG A 286 9.02 -9.13 -6.14
C ARG A 286 10.06 -10.18 -6.57
N TYR A 287 11.35 -9.89 -6.40
CA TYR A 287 12.45 -10.78 -6.79
C TYR A 287 12.87 -11.74 -5.66
N ASN A 288 13.07 -11.18 -4.47
CA ASN A 288 13.41 -11.88 -3.24
C ASN A 288 12.84 -11.08 -2.06
N ASP A 289 11.60 -11.37 -1.68
CA ASP A 289 10.89 -10.71 -0.59
C ASP A 289 11.60 -10.87 0.77
N GLU A 290 12.23 -12.01 1.04
CA GLU A 290 13.04 -12.22 2.25
C GLU A 290 14.25 -11.28 2.35
N ALA A 291 14.75 -10.73 1.24
CA ALA A 291 15.73 -9.64 1.21
C ALA A 291 15.09 -8.24 1.04
N GLY A 292 13.99 -8.13 0.29
CA GLY A 292 13.28 -6.86 0.07
C GLY A 292 12.58 -6.32 1.32
N MET A 293 12.03 -7.20 2.17
CA MET A 293 11.47 -6.83 3.47
C MET A 293 12.51 -6.16 4.39
N PRO A 294 13.64 -6.81 4.77
CA PRO A 294 14.66 -6.16 5.60
C PRO A 294 15.31 -4.96 4.94
N TYR A 295 15.38 -4.89 3.59
CA TYR A 295 15.75 -3.64 2.92
C TYR A 295 14.77 -2.53 3.33
N ALA A 296 13.47 -2.72 3.09
CA ALA A 296 12.45 -1.70 3.30
C ALA A 296 12.44 -1.14 4.74
N TYR A 297 12.37 -1.99 5.77
CA TYR A 297 12.24 -1.49 7.14
C TYR A 297 13.57 -0.98 7.71
N TYR A 298 14.72 -1.64 7.49
CA TYR A 298 15.98 -1.14 8.01
C TYR A 298 16.50 0.09 7.28
N PHE A 299 16.22 0.25 5.98
CA PHE A 299 16.51 1.49 5.25
C PHE A 299 15.69 2.65 5.84
N SER A 300 14.38 2.48 6.03
CA SER A 300 13.50 3.51 6.63
C SER A 300 13.93 3.88 8.06
N ARG A 301 14.31 2.89 8.89
CA ARG A 301 14.86 3.12 10.24
C ARG A 301 16.18 3.89 10.19
N THR A 302 17.10 3.49 9.33
CA THR A 302 18.39 4.19 9.17
C THR A 302 18.16 5.63 8.70
N TYR A 303 17.35 5.83 7.65
CA TYR A 303 16.99 7.14 7.11
C TYR A 303 16.44 8.08 8.19
N THR A 304 15.49 7.59 8.99
CA THR A 304 14.84 8.40 10.02
C THR A 304 15.77 8.73 11.20
N PHE A 305 16.81 7.92 11.45
CA PHE A 305 17.79 8.15 12.51
C PHE A 305 19.05 8.93 12.08
N VAL A 306 19.32 9.10 10.78
CA VAL A 306 20.41 9.94 10.24
C VAL A 306 19.92 11.19 9.50
N ASN A 307 18.62 11.50 9.54
CA ASN A 307 18.03 12.56 8.69
C ASN A 307 18.69 13.93 8.91
N ASP A 308 19.14 14.24 10.13
CA ASP A 308 19.86 15.47 10.48
C ASP A 308 21.28 15.55 9.88
N LEU A 309 21.82 14.42 9.41
CA LEU A 309 23.11 14.32 8.74
C LEU A 309 23.01 14.33 7.21
N LEU A 310 21.81 14.25 6.62
CA LEU A 310 21.59 14.19 5.17
C LEU A 310 21.36 15.58 4.59
N SER A 311 22.04 15.90 3.49
CA SER A 311 21.65 17.03 2.62
C SER A 311 20.35 16.70 1.86
N GLU A 312 19.67 17.71 1.32
CA GLU A 312 18.44 17.47 0.54
C GLU A 312 18.68 16.62 -0.72
N ASP A 313 19.85 16.71 -1.37
CA ASP A 313 20.21 15.83 -2.49
C ASP A 313 20.36 14.38 -2.05
N GLU A 314 20.92 14.14 -0.85
CA GLU A 314 21.06 12.80 -0.28
C GLU A 314 19.71 12.23 0.18
N LYS A 315 18.83 13.07 0.75
CA LYS A 315 17.45 12.71 1.04
C LYS A 315 16.70 12.36 -0.25
N GLU A 316 16.89 13.11 -1.32
CA GLU A 316 16.27 12.86 -2.61
C GLU A 316 16.68 11.52 -3.23
N ILE A 317 17.94 11.10 -3.06
CA ILE A 317 18.40 9.75 -3.43
C ILE A 317 17.62 8.68 -2.63
N CYS A 318 17.46 8.85 -1.32
CA CYS A 318 16.66 7.97 -0.47
C CYS A 318 15.17 7.95 -0.86
N ARG A 319 14.58 9.11 -1.17
CA ARG A 319 13.18 9.24 -1.59
C ARG A 319 12.92 8.47 -2.89
N LYS A 320 13.78 8.61 -3.89
CA LYS A 320 13.66 7.92 -5.19
C LYS A 320 13.67 6.40 -5.07
N VAL A 321 14.64 5.83 -4.34
CA VAL A 321 14.73 4.36 -4.19
C VAL A 321 13.58 3.80 -3.35
N MET A 322 13.13 4.54 -2.33
CA MET A 322 12.03 4.11 -1.46
C MET A 322 10.64 4.33 -2.07
N LYS A 323 10.45 5.28 -2.99
CA LYS A 323 9.22 5.39 -3.81
C LYS A 323 9.00 4.09 -4.59
N ILE A 324 10.00 3.66 -5.37
CA ILE A 324 9.90 2.47 -6.21
C ILE A 324 9.64 1.19 -5.38
N ARG A 325 10.27 1.08 -4.21
CA ARG A 325 10.10 -0.08 -3.31
C ARG A 325 8.77 -0.04 -2.55
N GLY A 326 8.32 1.14 -2.12
CA GLY A 326 7.01 1.34 -1.49
C GLY A 326 5.87 1.03 -2.46
N ASP A 327 5.95 1.55 -3.69
CA ASP A 327 5.02 1.24 -4.80
C ASP A 327 4.95 -0.27 -5.03
N GLU A 328 6.09 -0.95 -5.20
CA GLU A 328 6.15 -2.38 -5.49
C GLU A 328 5.52 -3.25 -4.37
N ILE A 329 5.64 -2.83 -3.11
CA ILE A 329 4.99 -3.50 -1.98
C ILE A 329 3.49 -3.16 -1.94
N PHE A 330 3.12 -1.88 -2.13
CA PHE A 330 1.72 -1.44 -2.12
C PHE A 330 0.91 -2.07 -3.26
N GLU A 331 1.41 -2.10 -4.48
CA GLU A 331 0.79 -2.77 -5.65
C GLU A 331 0.59 -4.27 -5.43
N HIS A 332 1.48 -4.92 -4.66
CA HIS A 332 1.32 -6.35 -4.35
C HIS A 332 0.22 -6.60 -3.30
N LEU A 333 0.06 -5.69 -2.34
CA LEU A 333 -0.82 -5.87 -1.18
C LEU A 333 -2.20 -5.26 -1.37
N SER A 334 -2.30 -4.07 -1.96
CA SER A 334 -3.49 -3.24 -1.97
C SER A 334 -4.34 -3.47 -3.23
N PRO A 335 -5.68 -3.54 -3.13
CA PRO A 335 -6.48 -3.70 -1.90
C PRO A 335 -6.56 -5.19 -1.45
N ARG A 336 -5.99 -6.12 -2.23
CA ARG A 336 -6.18 -7.58 -2.09
C ARG A 336 -6.03 -8.12 -0.67
N HIS A 337 -5.04 -7.65 0.08
CA HIS A 337 -4.69 -8.19 1.39
C HIS A 337 -5.83 -8.02 2.41
N LEU A 338 -6.67 -6.99 2.28
CA LEU A 338 -7.83 -6.74 3.14
C LEU A 338 -8.93 -7.81 3.00
N TRP A 339 -8.97 -8.51 1.85
CA TRP A 339 -9.93 -9.59 1.58
C TRP A 339 -9.30 -10.98 1.52
N SER A 340 -8.00 -11.11 1.18
CA SER A 340 -7.26 -12.38 1.21
C SER A 340 -5.99 -12.27 2.08
N PRO A 341 -6.14 -12.12 3.42
CA PRO A 341 -5.02 -11.81 4.32
C PRO A 341 -4.08 -12.99 4.63
N TYR A 342 -4.45 -14.23 4.29
CA TYR A 342 -3.77 -15.46 4.72
C TYR A 342 -2.40 -15.75 4.07
N ALA A 343 -1.84 -14.85 3.25
CA ALA A 343 -0.50 -15.01 2.69
C ALA A 343 0.57 -14.55 3.70
N SER A 344 1.32 -15.49 4.29
CA SER A 344 2.30 -15.24 5.37
C SER A 344 3.28 -14.08 5.10
N HIS A 345 3.82 -13.97 3.87
CA HIS A 345 4.76 -12.91 3.51
C HIS A 345 4.06 -11.56 3.33
N SER A 346 2.85 -11.54 2.76
CA SER A 346 2.00 -10.33 2.67
C SER A 346 1.58 -9.84 4.06
N ASN A 347 1.24 -10.76 4.96
CA ASN A 347 0.89 -10.49 6.36
C ASN A 347 2.07 -10.00 7.22
N ARG A 348 3.30 -10.01 6.67
CA ARG A 348 4.46 -9.27 7.20
C ARG A 348 4.69 -7.96 6.45
N ALA A 349 4.59 -7.97 5.12
CA ALA A 349 4.94 -6.81 4.30
C ALA A 349 4.11 -5.54 4.55
N TRP A 350 2.84 -5.65 4.96
CA TRP A 350 2.00 -4.47 5.22
C TRP A 350 2.51 -3.59 6.36
N HIS A 351 3.11 -4.16 7.42
CA HIS A 351 3.64 -3.35 8.52
C HIS A 351 4.97 -2.70 8.15
N PHE A 352 5.80 -3.36 7.34
CA PHE A 352 7.00 -2.74 6.76
C PHE A 352 6.64 -1.61 5.79
N LEU A 353 5.58 -1.76 5.00
CA LEU A 353 5.05 -0.68 4.16
C LEU A 353 4.57 0.52 5.01
N GLY A 354 3.93 0.25 6.15
CA GLY A 354 3.60 1.27 7.15
C GLY A 354 4.84 2.00 7.69
N GLU A 355 5.95 1.29 7.96
CA GLU A 355 7.22 1.92 8.35
C GLU A 355 7.82 2.81 7.25
N ILE A 356 7.68 2.44 5.96
CA ILE A 356 8.09 3.34 4.86
C ILE A 356 7.20 4.60 4.88
N GLY A 357 5.88 4.43 4.95
CA GLY A 357 4.93 5.55 4.96
C GLY A 357 5.17 6.52 6.12
N LEU A 358 5.43 6.01 7.32
CA LEU A 358 5.78 6.83 8.48
C LEU A 358 7.15 7.52 8.34
N ALA A 359 8.15 6.83 7.81
CA ALA A 359 9.48 7.42 7.63
C ALA A 359 9.48 8.56 6.60
N PHE A 360 8.71 8.43 5.52
CA PHE A 360 8.69 9.36 4.39
C PHE A 360 7.38 10.17 4.27
N HIS A 361 6.65 10.33 5.37
CA HIS A 361 5.49 11.23 5.48
C HIS A 361 5.85 12.64 5.01
N GLY A 362 4.99 13.25 4.19
CA GLY A 362 5.20 14.58 3.59
C GLY A 362 6.32 14.65 2.53
N GLU A 363 7.10 13.58 2.34
CA GLU A 363 8.31 13.56 1.52
C GLU A 363 8.17 12.71 0.25
N ILE A 364 7.43 11.60 0.33
CA ILE A 364 7.17 10.74 -0.83
C ILE A 364 5.68 10.80 -1.18
N GLU A 365 5.38 11.09 -2.45
CA GLU A 365 4.03 10.95 -3.00
C GLU A 365 3.51 9.52 -2.74
N GLN A 366 2.33 9.41 -2.12
CA GLN A 366 1.69 8.17 -1.60
C GLN A 366 2.13 7.66 -0.22
N ALA A 367 3.12 8.24 0.48
CA ALA A 367 3.53 7.78 1.82
C ALA A 367 2.35 7.67 2.80
N ASP A 368 1.47 8.67 2.81
CA ASP A 368 0.27 8.72 3.67
C ASP A 368 -0.79 7.69 3.26
N GLN A 369 -0.84 7.31 1.97
CA GLN A 369 -1.72 6.24 1.48
C GLN A 369 -1.22 4.88 1.98
N TRP A 370 0.10 4.69 2.09
CA TRP A 370 0.71 3.48 2.63
C TRP A 370 0.46 3.35 4.14
N VAL A 371 0.57 4.45 4.90
CA VAL A 371 0.15 4.48 6.31
C VAL A 371 -1.33 4.16 6.43
N TRP A 372 -2.19 4.85 5.68
CA TRP A 372 -3.64 4.63 5.71
C TRP A 372 -4.03 3.18 5.38
N PHE A 373 -3.39 2.57 4.38
CA PHE A 373 -3.58 1.16 4.05
C PHE A 373 -3.11 0.23 5.17
N ALA A 374 -1.92 0.47 5.73
CA ALA A 374 -1.39 -0.34 6.85
C ALA A 374 -2.31 -0.28 8.08
N THR A 375 -2.85 0.89 8.43
CA THR A 375 -3.82 1.04 9.52
C THR A 375 -5.14 0.34 9.20
N ASN A 376 -5.62 0.38 7.95
CA ASN A 376 -6.79 -0.41 7.55
C ASN A 376 -6.54 -1.92 7.68
N VAL A 377 -5.36 -2.43 7.33
CA VAL A 377 -5.00 -3.85 7.57
C VAL A 377 -5.00 -4.16 9.07
N PHE A 378 -4.42 -3.28 9.90
CA PHE A 378 -4.36 -3.45 11.35
C PHE A 378 -5.75 -3.57 12.00
N PHE A 379 -6.68 -2.66 11.69
CA PHE A 379 -8.03 -2.68 12.28
C PHE A 379 -8.90 -3.84 11.78
N HIS A 380 -8.74 -4.29 10.53
CA HIS A 380 -9.71 -5.21 9.91
C HIS A 380 -9.23 -6.66 9.78
N SER A 381 -7.95 -6.90 9.51
CA SER A 381 -7.44 -8.22 9.13
C SER A 381 -6.33 -8.74 10.05
N TYR A 382 -5.85 -7.95 11.01
CA TYR A 382 -4.78 -8.34 11.92
C TYR A 382 -5.28 -8.54 13.37
N PRO A 383 -4.76 -9.55 14.11
CA PRO A 383 -3.98 -10.70 13.64
C PRO A 383 -4.82 -11.71 12.83
N VAL A 384 -4.49 -11.97 11.57
CA VAL A 384 -5.28 -12.89 10.70
C VAL A 384 -5.38 -14.33 11.23
N TRP A 385 -4.45 -14.74 12.12
CA TRP A 385 -4.34 -16.09 12.66
C TRP A 385 -4.93 -16.28 14.07
N HIS A 386 -5.58 -15.26 14.66
CA HIS A 386 -6.31 -15.46 15.92
C HIS A 386 -7.74 -15.99 15.69
N GLY A 387 -8.35 -16.58 16.71
CA GLY A 387 -9.80 -16.81 16.74
C GLY A 387 -10.31 -18.15 16.19
N HIS A 388 -9.46 -19.05 15.70
CA HIS A 388 -9.86 -20.45 15.49
C HIS A 388 -9.68 -21.26 16.78
N ARG A 389 -10.66 -21.16 17.70
CA ARG A 389 -11.05 -22.34 18.47
C ARG A 389 -11.67 -23.31 17.48
N ILE A 390 -10.84 -24.17 16.89
CA ILE A 390 -11.33 -25.43 16.32
C ILE A 390 -12.00 -26.14 17.50
N LYS A 391 -13.33 -26.27 17.45
CA LYS A 391 -14.01 -27.24 18.32
C LYS A 391 -13.61 -28.61 17.78
N SER A 392 -12.72 -29.27 18.52
CA SER A 392 -12.37 -30.69 18.38
C SER A 392 -13.62 -31.55 18.58
#